data_AF-A0A530YQE0-F1
#
_entry.id   AF-A0A530YQE0-F1
#
_cell.length_a   1.000
_cell.length_b   1.000
_cell.length_c   1.000
_cell.angle_alpha   90.00
_cell.angle_beta   90.00
_cell.angle_gamma   90.00
#
_symmetry.space_group_name_H-M   'P 1'
#
loop_
_entity.id
_entity.type
_entity.pdbx_description
1 polymer ?
#
loop_
_entity_poly.entity_id
_entity_poly.type
_entity_poly.pdbx_seq_one_letter_code
_entity_poly.pdbx_strand_id
1 'polypeptide(L)'
;SIADMAKKADGVESTKPFGEVAGKSVKGHGGFGFRKEDTDLQEAFNAELKTFLGSPEHIALVEPLGFGKDYLPNKTTAELCAGK
;
A
#
# COMPACT_ATOMS: atom_id res chain seq x y z
N SER A 1 4.27 -11.81 8.33
CA SER A 1 3.32 -10.68 8.49
C SER A 1 2.59 -10.76 9.83
N ILE A 2 1.80 -9.75 10.23
CA ILE A 2 0.93 -9.85 11.43
C ILE A 2 -0.04 -11.02 11.27
N ALA A 3 -0.57 -11.23 10.05
CA ALA A 3 -1.41 -12.37 9.73
C ALA A 3 -0.69 -13.72 9.95
N ASP A 4 0.57 -13.84 9.56
CA ASP A 4 1.34 -15.07 9.81
C ASP A 4 1.66 -15.29 11.29
N MET A 5 1.87 -14.21 12.05
CA MET A 5 2.06 -14.30 13.49
C MET A 5 0.77 -14.77 14.18
N ALA A 6 -0.38 -14.19 13.80
CA ALA A 6 -1.68 -14.60 14.34
C ALA A 6 -2.02 -16.06 14.01
N LYS A 7 -1.73 -16.53 12.79
CA LYS A 7 -1.92 -17.95 12.39
C LYS A 7 -1.11 -18.94 13.25
N LYS A 8 -0.03 -18.50 13.89
CA LYS A 8 0.87 -19.34 14.70
C LYS A 8 0.60 -19.23 16.20
N ALA A 9 -0.38 -18.45 16.62
CA ALA A 9 -0.70 -18.19 18.02
C ALA A 9 -2.15 -18.60 18.34
N ASP A 10 -2.35 -19.27 19.47
CA ASP A 10 -3.69 -19.68 19.91
C ASP A 10 -4.48 -18.49 20.47
N GLY A 11 -5.77 -18.42 20.12
CA GLY A 11 -6.71 -17.45 20.68
C GLY A 11 -6.60 -16.02 20.15
N VAL A 12 -5.89 -15.81 19.03
CA VAL A 12 -5.77 -14.49 18.40
C VAL A 12 -6.07 -14.56 16.91
N GLU A 13 -6.56 -13.45 16.35
CA GLU A 13 -6.78 -13.29 14.91
C GLU A 13 -6.26 -11.94 14.43
N SER A 14 -5.92 -11.87 13.14
CA SER A 14 -5.61 -10.58 12.51
C SER A 14 -6.91 -9.90 12.11
N THR A 15 -7.05 -8.63 12.48
CA THR A 15 -8.12 -7.79 11.97
C THR A 15 -7.83 -7.35 10.54
N LYS A 16 -8.84 -6.80 9.87
CA LYS A 16 -8.63 -5.91 8.72
C LYS A 16 -7.84 -4.67 9.16
N PRO A 17 -7.08 -4.02 8.26
CA PRO A 17 -6.39 -2.78 8.59
C PRO A 17 -7.39 -1.69 9.00
N PHE A 18 -7.03 -0.90 10.01
CA PHE A 18 -7.77 0.28 10.38
C PHE A 18 -7.60 1.35 9.29
N GLY A 19 -8.70 1.72 8.63
CA GLY A 19 -8.70 2.82 7.66
C GLY A 19 -8.83 4.19 8.32
N GLU A 20 -9.55 4.26 9.44
CA GLU A 20 -9.87 5.48 10.18
C GLU A 20 -9.78 5.23 11.69
N VAL A 21 -9.25 6.20 12.43
CA VAL A 21 -9.22 6.21 13.89
C VAL A 21 -9.67 7.60 14.36
N ALA A 22 -10.67 7.65 15.25
CA ALA A 22 -11.23 8.89 15.78
C ALA A 22 -11.64 9.92 14.70
N GLY A 23 -12.30 9.47 13.63
CA GLY A 23 -12.73 10.36 12.54
C GLY A 23 -11.61 10.77 11.58
N LYS A 24 -10.38 10.28 11.76
CA LYS A 24 -9.22 10.64 10.94
C LYS A 24 -8.70 9.42 10.19
N SER A 25 -8.52 9.57 8.88
CA SER A 25 -7.88 8.55 8.07
C SER A 25 -6.46 8.30 8.57
N VAL A 26 -6.14 7.03 8.85
CA VAL A 26 -4.79 6.57 9.24
C VAL A 26 -4.21 5.63 8.19
N LYS A 27 -4.87 5.51 7.04
CA LYS A 27 -4.40 4.67 5.93
C LYS A 27 -3.02 5.14 5.47
N GLY A 28 -2.07 4.21 5.43
CA GLY A 28 -0.73 4.46 4.88
C GLY A 28 -0.73 4.43 3.35
N HIS A 29 0.09 5.31 2.75
CA HIS A 29 0.32 5.39 1.32
C HIS A 29 1.79 5.14 1.03
N GLY A 30 2.17 3.87 0.90
CA GLY A 30 3.51 3.49 0.47
C GLY A 30 3.82 4.05 -0.92
N GLY A 31 5.06 4.48 -1.13
CA GLY A 31 5.51 5.05 -2.40
C GLY A 31 6.94 4.66 -2.74
N PHE A 32 7.29 4.81 -4.02
CA PHE A 32 8.62 4.57 -4.54
C PHE A 32 9.37 5.89 -4.70
N GLY A 33 10.55 5.99 -4.09
CA GLY A 33 11.42 7.17 -4.19
C GLY A 33 12.45 6.99 -5.30
N PHE A 34 12.60 8.02 -6.13
CA PHE A 34 13.61 8.11 -7.19
C PHE A 34 14.54 9.28 -6.90
N ARG A 35 15.74 9.30 -7.52
CA ARG A 35 16.57 10.51 -7.51
C ARG A 35 15.87 11.61 -8.31
N LYS A 36 16.21 12.87 -8.03
CA LYS A 36 15.49 14.02 -8.62
C LYS A 36 15.72 14.15 -10.12
N GLU A 37 16.87 13.69 -10.58
CA GLU A 37 17.30 13.71 -11.98
C GLU A 37 16.72 12.55 -12.81
N ASP A 38 16.26 11.47 -12.19
CA ASP A 38 15.77 10.25 -12.88
C ASP A 38 14.27 10.37 -13.24
N THR A 39 13.89 11.47 -13.89
CA THR A 39 12.47 11.74 -14.21
C THR A 39 11.90 10.79 -15.25
N ASP A 40 12.70 10.43 -16.26
CA ASP A 40 12.33 9.50 -17.32
C ASP A 40 12.05 8.09 -16.79
N LEU A 41 12.90 7.61 -15.88
CA LEU A 41 12.70 6.33 -15.19
C LEU A 41 11.45 6.36 -14.32
N GLN A 42 11.23 7.45 -13.59
CA GLN A 42 10.07 7.61 -12.72
C GLN A 42 8.76 7.64 -13.52
N GLU A 43 8.74 8.30 -14.69
CA GLU A 43 7.60 8.32 -15.60
C GLU A 43 7.30 6.94 -16.20
N ALA A 44 8.33 6.27 -16.74
CA ALA A 44 8.19 4.93 -17.29
C ALA A 44 7.71 3.92 -16.23
N PHE A 45 8.28 3.98 -15.02
CA PHE A 45 7.85 3.14 -13.91
C PHE A 45 6.39 3.41 -13.52
N ASN A 46 5.98 4.68 -13.45
CA ASN A 46 4.60 5.05 -13.13
C ASN A 46 3.59 4.58 -14.19
N ALA A 47 3.99 4.49 -15.46
CA ALA A 47 3.13 3.97 -16.52
C ALA A 47 2.78 2.49 -16.27
N GLU A 48 3.79 1.67 -15.96
CA GLU A 48 3.60 0.25 -15.63
C GLU A 48 2.95 0.05 -14.25
N LEU A 49 3.34 0.86 -13.25
CA LEU A 49 2.76 0.75 -11.91
C LEU A 49 1.24 0.96 -11.94
N LYS A 50 0.72 1.86 -12.78
CA LYS A 50 -0.72 2.11 -12.90
C LYS A 50 -1.49 0.90 -13.42
N THR A 51 -0.90 0.10 -14.30
CA THR A 51 -1.54 -1.11 -14.83
C THR A 51 -1.43 -2.28 -13.84
N PHE A 52 -0.31 -2.33 -13.10
CA PHE A 52 -0.04 -3.38 -12.13
C PHE A 52 -0.78 -3.18 -10.80
N LEU A 53 -0.85 -1.96 -10.28
CA LEU A 53 -1.37 -1.68 -8.95
C LEU A 53 -2.85 -2.08 -8.83
N GLY A 54 -3.13 -2.99 -7.90
CA GLY A 54 -4.48 -3.52 -7.66
C GLY A 54 -4.91 -4.64 -8.62
N SER A 55 -4.07 -4.98 -9.61
CA SER A 55 -4.29 -6.17 -10.45
C SER A 55 -4.30 -7.46 -9.62
N PRO A 56 -4.90 -8.55 -10.12
CA PRO A 56 -4.84 -9.85 -9.45
C PRO A 56 -3.42 -10.31 -9.15
N GLU A 57 -2.49 -10.03 -10.07
CA GLU A 57 -1.06 -10.35 -9.91
C GLU A 57 -0.45 -9.57 -8.74
N HIS A 58 -0.66 -8.25 -8.68
CA HIS A 58 -0.21 -7.43 -7.56
C HIS A 58 -0.76 -7.93 -6.23
N ILE A 59 -2.06 -8.22 -6.15
CA ILE A 59 -2.68 -8.69 -4.91
C ILE A 59 -2.09 -10.03 -4.49
N ALA A 60 -1.94 -10.98 -5.41
CA ALA A 60 -1.32 -12.28 -5.12
C ALA A 60 0.14 -12.15 -4.65
N LEU A 61 0.88 -11.17 -5.17
CA LEU A 61 2.27 -10.92 -4.79
C LEU A 61 2.40 -10.41 -3.34
N VAL A 62 1.49 -9.53 -2.91
CA VAL A 62 1.58 -8.87 -1.59
C VAL A 62 0.79 -9.59 -0.48
N GLU A 63 -0.13 -10.48 -0.84
CA GLU A 63 -0.93 -11.25 0.11
C GLU A 63 -0.10 -12.08 1.12
N PRO A 64 0.99 -12.78 0.72
CA PRO A 64 1.86 -13.48 1.67
C PRO A 64 2.55 -12.55 2.68
N LEU A 65 2.70 -11.27 2.32
CA LEU A 65 3.27 -10.25 3.20
C LEU A 65 2.23 -9.65 4.17
N GLY A 66 0.97 -10.12 4.10
CA GLY A 66 -0.14 -9.67 4.94
C GLY A 66 -0.81 -8.40 4.42
N PHE A 67 -0.59 -8.03 3.17
CA PHE A 67 -1.28 -6.93 2.50
C PHE A 67 -2.39 -7.48 1.60
N GLY A 68 -3.19 -6.58 1.01
CA GLY A 68 -4.29 -6.96 0.14
C GLY A 68 -5.05 -5.75 -0.35
N LYS A 69 -6.26 -5.97 -0.88
CA LYS A 69 -7.08 -4.91 -1.49
C LYS A 69 -7.38 -3.76 -0.53
N ASP A 70 -7.56 -4.04 0.76
CA ASP A 70 -7.87 -3.03 1.78
C ASP A 70 -6.71 -2.03 2.02
N TYR A 71 -5.49 -2.39 1.60
CA TYR A 71 -4.27 -1.58 1.73
C TYR A 71 -3.98 -0.73 0.49
N LEU A 72 -4.80 -0.82 -0.56
CA LEU A 72 -4.60 0.01 -1.74
C LEU A 72 -4.69 1.50 -1.40
N PRO A 73 -3.80 2.33 -1.99
CA PRO A 73 -3.78 3.75 -1.75
C PRO A 73 -5.06 4.40 -2.30
N ASN A 74 -5.55 5.40 -1.59
CA ASN A 74 -6.70 6.22 -1.99
C ASN A 74 -6.35 7.70 -2.11
N LYS A 75 -5.06 8.03 -2.14
CA LYS A 75 -4.53 9.38 -2.38
C LYS A 75 -3.38 9.27 -3.38
N THR A 76 -3.22 10.33 -4.16
CA THR A 76 -2.13 10.52 -5.11
C THR A 76 -0.92 11.18 -4.44
N THR A 77 0.24 11.09 -5.08
CA THR A 77 1.46 11.81 -4.67
C THR A 77 1.21 13.32 -4.57
N ALA A 78 0.43 13.90 -5.48
CA ALA A 78 0.13 15.33 -5.47
C ALA A 78 -0.67 15.75 -4.22
N GLU A 79 -1.64 14.94 -3.79
CA GLU A 79 -2.43 15.19 -2.58
C GLU A 79 -1.60 15.04 -1.31
N LEU A 80 -0.70 14.06 -1.27
CA LEU A 80 0.16 13.78 -0.11
C LEU A 80 1.28 14.83 0.04
N CYS A 81 1.86 15.27 -1.07
CA CYS A 81 2.95 16.26 -1.07
C CYS A 81 2.46 17.71 -1.05
N ALA A 82 1.16 17.96 -0.98
CA ALA A 82 0.59 19.31 -0.91
C ALA A 82 0.91 20.06 0.41
N GLY A 83 1.52 19.39 1.39
CA GLY A 83 1.94 20.00 2.67
C GLY A 83 0.78 20.48 3.53
N LYS A 84 -0.40 19.87 3.39
CA LYS A 84 -1.62 20.17 4.15
C LYS A 84 -1.78 19.29 5.37
#